data_AF-A0A0K0CUV3-F1
#
_entry.id   AF-A0A0K0CUV3-F1
#
_cell.length_a   1.000
_cell.length_b   1.000
_cell.length_c   1.000
_cell.angle_alpha   90.00
_cell.angle_beta   90.00
_cell.angle_gamma   90.00
#
_symmetry.space_group_name_H-M   'P 1'
#
loop_
_entity.id
_entity.type
_entity.pdbx_description
1 polymer ?
#
loop_
_entity_poly.entity_id
_entity_poly.type
_entity_poly.pdbx_seq_one_letter_code
_entity_poly.pdbx_strand_id
1 'polypeptide(L)'
;MDNIVLPPHDPKNLQKGTIISKQWRIKRKIGEGGFGAVYKVVNVETETSAALKIETHNKREVLKLEAKVKRLFGRTCSVSAQVRIGINTLYAIKQLHDSGFVHRDLKPANMAVGPVGTPEFRFIHIFDFGLARQYVVTSDSGPPKLRKPRPRAHFRGTLRYCSINCHERGEQGRDDDLWCLLYLLVELRGALPWTKSSFSDPYDWELKASIPTESA
;
A
#
# COMPACT_ATOMS: atom_id res chain seq x y z
N MET A 1 25.58 1.62 34.04
CA MET A 1 24.13 1.81 34.23
C MET A 1 23.64 2.53 32.98
N ASP A 2 23.35 1.78 31.93
CA ASP A 2 22.94 2.37 30.65
C ASP A 2 21.42 2.48 30.64
N ASN A 3 20.93 3.72 30.70
CA ASN A 3 19.52 4.05 30.64
C ASN A 3 18.97 3.71 29.24
N ILE A 4 18.52 2.47 29.06
CA ILE A 4 17.66 2.09 27.94
C ILE A 4 16.30 2.76 28.18
N VAL A 5 16.09 3.92 27.56
CA VAL A 5 14.77 4.54 27.48
C VAL A 5 13.91 3.64 26.59
N LEU A 6 12.99 2.89 27.20
CA LEU A 6 11.94 2.17 26.48
C LEU A 6 11.20 3.17 25.57
N PRO A 7 10.92 2.83 24.30
CA PRO A 7 10.19 3.74 23.42
C PRO A 7 8.83 4.08 24.05
N PRO A 8 8.39 5.35 23.99
CA PRO A 8 7.15 5.78 24.60
C PRO A 8 5.98 4.95 24.08
N HIS A 9 4.99 4.72 24.95
CA HIS A 9 3.75 3.96 24.70
C HIS A 9 2.91 4.44 23.48
N ASP A 10 3.35 5.45 22.76
CA ASP A 10 2.73 5.98 21.54
C ASP A 10 3.74 5.97 20.36
N PRO A 11 3.58 5.07 19.38
CA PRO A 11 4.44 5.02 18.20
C PRO A 11 4.40 6.29 17.36
N LYS A 12 3.43 7.20 17.54
CA LYS A 12 3.30 8.44 16.76
C LYS A 12 4.14 9.59 17.28
N ASN A 13 4.74 9.50 18.47
CA ASN A 13 5.39 10.62 19.15
C ASN A 13 6.83 10.30 19.56
N LEU A 14 7.72 10.24 18.57
CA LEU A 14 9.16 10.13 18.78
C LEU A 14 9.78 11.49 19.09
N GLN A 15 10.68 11.51 20.06
CA GLN A 15 11.41 12.71 20.45
C GLN A 15 12.49 13.07 19.42
N LYS A 16 12.74 14.38 19.26
CA LYS A 16 13.86 14.88 18.47
C LYS A 16 15.18 14.40 19.10
N GLY A 17 16.08 13.89 18.26
CA GLY A 17 17.36 13.33 18.69
C GLY A 17 17.35 11.82 18.93
N THR A 18 16.18 11.17 19.03
CA THR A 18 16.08 9.71 19.12
C THR A 18 16.74 9.04 17.91
N ILE A 19 17.56 8.02 18.17
CA ILE A 19 18.22 7.22 17.13
C ILE A 19 17.42 5.93 16.92
N ILE A 20 16.98 5.69 15.68
CA ILE A 20 16.20 4.54 15.25
C ILE A 20 17.07 3.62 14.39
N SER A 21 16.96 2.31 14.64
CA SER A 21 17.73 1.27 13.95
C SER A 21 19.23 1.53 13.94
N LYS A 22 19.74 2.13 15.02
CA LYS A 22 21.16 2.53 15.26
C LYS A 22 21.75 3.56 14.29
N GLN A 23 21.04 3.95 13.23
CA GLN A 23 21.62 4.76 12.16
C GLN A 23 20.82 6.03 11.81
N TRP A 24 19.55 6.14 12.21
CA TRP A 24 18.67 7.25 11.82
C TRP A 24 18.26 8.12 12.99
N ARG A 25 18.70 9.38 13.02
CA ARG A 25 18.37 10.35 14.06
C ARG A 25 17.17 11.21 13.68
N ILE A 26 16.16 11.27 14.55
CA ILE A 26 14.94 12.08 14.36
C ILE A 26 15.30 13.57 14.43
N LYS A 27 14.97 14.34 13.38
CA LYS A 27 15.15 15.81 13.36
C LYS A 27 13.87 16.56 13.71
N ARG A 28 12.75 16.22 13.06
CA ARG A 28 11.42 16.81 13.33
C ARG A 28 10.30 15.96 12.76
N LYS A 29 9.10 16.11 13.31
CA LYS A 29 7.87 15.58 12.69
C LYS A 29 7.56 16.37 11.42
N ILE A 30 7.17 15.66 10.36
CA ILE A 30 6.75 16.24 9.08
C ILE A 30 5.23 16.24 8.99
N GLY A 31 4.57 15.17 9.45
CA GLY A 31 3.11 15.08 9.44
C GLY A 31 2.60 13.89 10.22
N GLU A 32 1.31 13.93 10.57
CA GLU A 32 0.61 12.88 11.32
C GLU A 32 -0.75 12.60 10.67
N GLY A 33 -1.15 11.33 10.66
CA GLY A 33 -2.48 10.90 10.23
C GLY A 33 -3.00 9.72 11.04
N GLY A 34 -4.21 9.26 10.70
CA GLY A 34 -4.88 8.15 11.39
C GLY A 34 -4.02 6.88 11.49
N PHE A 35 -3.23 6.60 10.44
CA PHE A 35 -2.43 5.37 10.31
C PHE A 35 -0.99 5.48 10.82
N GLY A 36 -0.54 6.66 11.28
CA GLY A 36 0.85 6.83 11.69
C GLY A 36 1.37 8.26 11.63
N ALA A 37 2.69 8.40 11.71
CA ALA A 37 3.39 9.68 11.65
C ALA A 37 4.64 9.60 10.74
N VAL A 38 4.98 10.71 10.08
CA VAL A 38 6.15 10.84 9.22
C VAL A 38 7.13 11.83 9.84
N TYR A 39 8.41 11.47 9.87
CA TYR A 39 9.50 12.22 10.47
C TYR A 39 10.61 12.51 9.45
N LYS A 40 11.24 13.68 9.56
CA LYS A 40 12.54 13.92 8.92
C LYS A 40 13.60 13.27 9.79
N VAL A 41 14.39 12.38 9.19
CA VAL A 41 15.54 11.73 9.83
C VAL A 41 16.82 12.09 9.12
N VAL A 42 17.95 11.97 9.82
CA VAL A 42 19.28 12.11 9.27
C VAL A 42 20.11 10.90 9.65
N ASN A 43 20.80 10.31 8.68
CA ASN A 43 21.73 9.23 8.92
C ASN A 43 22.89 9.75 9.79
N VAL A 44 23.24 9.03 10.86
CA VAL A 44 24.26 9.48 11.82
C VAL A 44 25.68 9.39 11.29
N GLU A 45 25.94 8.54 10.31
CA GLU A 45 27.26 8.36 9.70
C GLU A 45 27.43 9.21 8.44
N THR A 46 26.42 9.20 7.56
CA THR A 46 26.51 9.84 6.24
C THR A 46 25.90 11.24 6.19
N GLU A 47 25.27 11.70 7.27
CA GLU A 47 24.51 12.97 7.35
C GLU A 47 23.39 13.14 6.31
N THR A 48 23.05 12.09 5.57
CA THR A 48 22.00 12.10 4.56
C THR A 48 20.61 12.23 5.19
N SER A 49 19.75 13.05 4.60
CA SER A 49 18.36 13.22 5.07
C SER A 49 17.41 12.23 4.40
N ALA A 50 16.48 11.66 5.17
CA ALA A 50 15.39 10.83 4.67
C ALA A 50 14.06 11.10 5.40
N ALA A 51 12.97 10.51 4.91
CA ALA A 51 11.67 10.51 5.59
C ALA A 51 11.40 9.14 6.20
N LEU A 52 11.20 9.09 7.53
CA LEU A 52 10.84 7.89 8.26
C LEU A 52 9.32 7.88 8.50
N LYS A 53 8.61 6.91 7.94
CA LYS A 53 7.19 6.68 8.21
C LYS A 53 7.06 5.64 9.32
N ILE A 54 6.28 5.95 10.34
CA ILE A 54 5.96 5.06 11.45
C ILE A 54 4.47 4.78 11.39
N GLU A 55 4.11 3.50 11.42
CA GLU A 55 2.73 3.07 11.36
C GLU A 55 2.29 2.59 12.74
N THR A 56 1.21 3.19 13.28
CA THR A 56 0.58 2.67 14.49
C THR A 56 -0.27 1.47 14.11
N HIS A 57 0.36 0.32 14.04
CA HIS A 57 -0.39 -0.92 13.96
C HIS A 57 -0.94 -1.24 15.35
N ASN A 58 -2.22 -0.95 15.60
CA ASN A 58 -2.95 -1.73 16.58
C ASN A 58 -3.16 -3.13 15.97
N LYS A 59 -2.14 -4.01 16.09
CA LYS A 59 -2.15 -5.37 15.54
C LYS A 59 -3.33 -6.22 16.02
N ARG A 60 -4.11 -5.76 17.02
CA ARG A 60 -5.13 -6.57 17.70
C ARG A 60 -6.53 -6.53 17.12
N GLU A 61 -6.92 -5.57 16.26
CA GLU A 61 -8.36 -5.43 15.90
C GLU A 61 -8.69 -5.44 14.41
N VAL A 62 -7.70 -5.34 13.52
CA VAL A 62 -7.95 -5.39 12.06
C VAL A 62 -7.31 -6.65 11.49
N LEU A 63 -8.12 -7.70 11.31
CA LEU A 63 -7.68 -8.91 10.64
C LEU A 63 -7.51 -8.61 9.14
N LYS A 64 -6.26 -8.40 8.71
CA LYS A 64 -5.89 -8.34 7.28
C LYS A 64 -6.56 -9.51 6.55
N LEU A 65 -7.15 -9.24 5.38
CA LEU A 65 -7.94 -10.23 4.65
C LEU A 65 -7.15 -11.52 4.43
N GLU A 66 -5.86 -11.40 4.13
CA GLU A 66 -4.94 -12.54 3.99
C GLU A 66 -4.88 -13.42 5.25
N ALA A 67 -4.76 -12.82 6.43
CA ALA A 67 -4.70 -13.53 7.70
C ALA A 67 -6.07 -14.14 8.07
N LYS A 68 -7.17 -13.44 7.76
CA LYS A 68 -8.53 -13.93 8.02
C LYS A 68 -8.91 -15.08 7.08
N VAL A 69 -8.57 -15.00 5.80
CA VAL A 69 -8.78 -16.07 4.82
C VAL A 69 -7.98 -17.31 5.21
N LYS A 70 -6.68 -17.16 5.49
CA LYS A 70 -5.81 -18.27 5.92
C LYS A 70 -6.31 -18.94 7.21
N ARG A 71 -6.82 -18.16 8.16
CA ARG A 71 -7.29 -18.66 9.46
C ARG A 71 -8.69 -19.27 9.43
N LEU A 72 -9.64 -18.70 8.68
CA LEU A 72 -11.04 -19.12 8.69
C LEU A 72 -11.37 -20.21 7.65
N PHE A 73 -10.64 -20.24 6.53
CA PHE A 73 -11.00 -21.10 5.39
C PHE A 73 -9.85 -22.01 4.93
N GLY A 74 -8.72 -22.06 5.64
CA GLY A 74 -7.52 -22.75 5.18
C GLY A 74 -6.91 -22.05 3.96
N ARG A 75 -6.56 -22.79 2.90
CA ARG A 75 -5.98 -22.23 1.66
C ARG A 75 -7.02 -21.75 0.64
N THR A 76 -8.30 -22.10 0.77
CA THR A 76 -9.32 -21.78 -0.26
C THR A 76 -10.69 -21.48 0.32
N CYS A 77 -11.36 -20.43 -0.16
CA CYS A 77 -12.73 -20.08 0.19
C CYS A 77 -13.76 -20.86 -0.63
N SER A 78 -14.98 -20.99 -0.10
CA SER A 78 -16.13 -21.46 -0.88
C SER A 78 -16.54 -20.45 -1.96
N VAL A 79 -17.23 -20.90 -3.01
CA VAL A 79 -17.77 -20.00 -4.07
C VAL A 79 -18.67 -18.92 -3.46
N SER A 80 -19.53 -19.28 -2.51
CA SER A 80 -20.38 -18.31 -1.80
C SER A 80 -19.57 -17.24 -1.06
N ALA A 81 -18.46 -17.61 -0.42
CA ALA A 81 -17.59 -16.63 0.24
C ALA A 81 -16.85 -15.75 -0.78
N GLN A 82 -16.31 -16.36 -1.86
CA GLN A 82 -15.62 -15.65 -2.95
C GLN A 82 -16.52 -14.59 -3.59
N VAL A 83 -17.76 -14.93 -3.94
CA VAL A 83 -18.72 -14.00 -4.54
C VAL A 83 -19.06 -12.86 -3.59
N ARG A 84 -19.30 -13.14 -2.30
CA ARG A 84 -19.57 -12.09 -1.29
C ARG A 84 -18.39 -11.15 -1.11
N ILE A 85 -17.17 -11.68 -1.08
CA ILE A 85 -15.93 -10.88 -1.03
C ILE A 85 -15.81 -10.02 -2.30
N GLY A 86 -16.08 -10.58 -3.47
CA GLY A 86 -16.03 -9.87 -4.75
C GLY A 86 -17.00 -8.70 -4.82
N ILE A 87 -18.27 -8.92 -4.47
CA ILE A 87 -19.29 -7.86 -4.46
C ILE A 87 -18.89 -6.74 -3.50
N ASN A 88 -18.47 -7.09 -2.28
CA ASN A 88 -18.14 -6.10 -1.25
C ASN A 88 -16.89 -5.29 -1.65
N THR A 89 -15.87 -5.96 -2.19
CA THR A 89 -14.65 -5.31 -2.67
C THR A 89 -14.93 -4.42 -3.88
N LEU A 90 -15.74 -4.88 -4.84
CA LEU A 90 -16.12 -4.09 -6.00
C LEU A 90 -16.86 -2.81 -5.59
N TYR A 91 -17.74 -2.89 -4.59
CA TYR A 91 -18.43 -1.72 -4.06
C TYR A 91 -17.45 -0.72 -3.40
N ALA A 92 -16.43 -1.20 -2.68
CA ALA A 92 -15.38 -0.35 -2.12
C ALA A 92 -14.50 0.31 -3.21
N ILE A 93 -14.13 -0.44 -4.25
CA ILE A 93 -13.40 0.08 -5.43
C ILE A 93 -14.25 1.16 -6.13
N LYS A 94 -15.53 0.90 -6.35
CA LYS A 94 -16.45 1.86 -6.97
C LYS A 94 -16.50 3.17 -6.19
N GLN A 95 -16.62 3.13 -4.86
CA GLN A 95 -16.64 4.35 -4.04
C GLN A 95 -15.35 5.18 -4.20
N LEU A 96 -14.18 4.52 -4.26
CA LEU A 96 -12.92 5.19 -4.53
C LEU A 96 -12.91 5.81 -5.94
N HIS A 97 -13.35 5.06 -6.95
CA HIS A 97 -13.40 5.53 -8.33
C HIS A 97 -14.37 6.69 -8.52
N ASP A 98 -15.53 6.66 -7.88
CA ASP A 98 -16.52 7.74 -7.90
C ASP A 98 -15.97 9.02 -7.27
N SER A 99 -15.05 8.90 -6.30
CA SER A 99 -14.30 10.05 -5.75
C SER A 99 -13.20 10.60 -6.67
N GLY A 100 -12.98 9.99 -7.85
CA GLY A 100 -12.00 10.44 -8.84
C GLY A 100 -10.58 9.87 -8.67
N PHE A 101 -10.40 8.83 -7.85
CA PHE A 101 -9.11 8.18 -7.58
C PHE A 101 -9.08 6.72 -8.05
N VAL A 102 -7.90 6.24 -8.40
CA VAL A 102 -7.56 4.81 -8.55
C VAL A 102 -6.59 4.41 -7.45
N HIS A 103 -6.66 3.17 -6.97
CA HIS A 103 -5.85 2.70 -5.84
C HIS A 103 -4.42 2.34 -6.25
N ARG A 104 -4.26 1.57 -7.34
CA ARG A 104 -2.96 1.12 -7.91
C ARG A 104 -2.12 0.15 -7.05
N ASP A 105 -2.69 -0.40 -5.98
CA ASP A 105 -2.02 -1.42 -5.14
C ASP A 105 -3.04 -2.25 -4.35
N LEU A 106 -4.14 -2.65 -5.01
CA LEU A 106 -5.13 -3.52 -4.37
C LEU A 106 -4.56 -4.91 -4.18
N LYS A 107 -4.55 -5.36 -2.92
CA LYS A 107 -4.06 -6.67 -2.51
C LYS A 107 -4.66 -7.06 -1.16
N PRO A 108 -4.68 -8.36 -0.81
CA PRO A 108 -5.22 -8.82 0.48
C PRO A 108 -4.58 -8.13 1.70
N ALA A 109 -3.32 -7.71 1.61
CA ALA A 109 -2.62 -7.00 2.69
C ALA A 109 -3.08 -5.56 2.89
N ASN A 110 -3.78 -4.96 1.91
CA ASN A 110 -4.37 -3.61 1.90
C ASN A 110 -5.89 -3.65 2.14
N MET A 111 -6.41 -4.80 2.59
CA MET A 111 -7.84 -5.03 2.80
C MET A 111 -8.08 -5.71 4.13
N ALA A 112 -9.19 -5.39 4.78
CA ALA A 112 -9.59 -6.04 6.02
C ALA A 112 -11.11 -6.11 6.16
N VAL A 113 -11.57 -7.08 6.92
CA VAL A 113 -12.97 -7.17 7.32
C VAL A 113 -13.16 -6.39 8.61
N GLY A 114 -14.30 -5.72 8.78
CA GLY A 114 -14.60 -5.00 10.01
C GLY A 114 -14.56 -5.88 11.27
N PRO A 115 -14.41 -5.27 12.46
CA PRO A 115 -14.28 -6.00 13.73
C PRO A 115 -15.52 -6.84 14.06
N VAL A 116 -15.34 -7.96 14.77
CA VAL A 116 -16.46 -8.81 15.22
C VAL A 116 -17.31 -8.04 16.22
N GLY A 117 -18.64 -8.13 16.10
CA GLY A 117 -19.57 -7.48 17.01
C GLY A 117 -19.92 -6.04 16.64
N THR A 118 -19.35 -5.51 15.56
CA THR A 118 -19.72 -4.18 15.03
C THR A 118 -20.62 -4.31 13.79
N PRO A 119 -21.40 -3.27 13.44
CA PRO A 119 -22.16 -3.24 12.18
C PRO A 119 -21.27 -3.49 10.95
N GLU A 120 -19.97 -3.20 11.07
CA GLU A 120 -19.00 -3.32 9.99
C GLU A 120 -18.41 -4.71 9.81
N PHE A 121 -18.73 -5.68 10.69
CA PHE A 121 -18.17 -7.04 10.64
C PHE A 121 -18.32 -7.75 9.27
N ARG A 122 -19.29 -7.32 8.46
CA ARG A 122 -19.58 -7.90 7.14
C ARG A 122 -19.04 -7.07 5.97
N PHE A 123 -18.41 -5.93 6.24
CA PHE A 123 -17.82 -5.06 5.22
C PHE A 123 -16.31 -5.27 5.11
N ILE A 124 -15.83 -5.14 3.88
CA ILE A 124 -14.43 -5.11 3.50
C ILE A 124 -14.04 -3.64 3.37
N HIS A 125 -13.03 -3.26 4.13
CA HIS A 125 -12.41 -1.94 4.06
C HIS A 125 -11.09 -2.04 3.30
N ILE A 126 -10.89 -1.10 2.38
CA ILE A 126 -9.63 -0.90 1.65
C ILE A 126 -8.83 0.18 2.38
N PHE A 127 -7.53 -0.04 2.55
CA PHE A 127 -6.60 0.89 3.18
C PHE A 127 -5.29 1.01 2.41
N ASP A 128 -4.43 1.92 2.85
CA ASP A 128 -3.16 2.26 2.20
C ASP A 128 -3.29 2.89 0.81
N PHE A 129 -3.78 4.13 0.82
CA PHE A 129 -3.88 4.99 -0.37
C PHE A 129 -2.54 5.67 -0.73
N GLY A 130 -1.39 5.21 -0.20
CA GLY A 130 -0.09 5.83 -0.46
C GLY A 130 0.33 5.79 -1.93
N LEU A 131 -0.22 4.83 -2.68
CA LEU A 131 -0.07 4.74 -4.12
C LEU A 131 -1.31 5.21 -4.89
N ALA A 132 -2.36 5.70 -4.23
CA ALA A 132 -3.54 6.17 -4.94
C ALA A 132 -3.20 7.35 -5.87
N ARG A 133 -3.95 7.48 -6.95
CA ARG A 133 -3.76 8.55 -7.94
C ARG A 133 -5.09 9.06 -8.43
N GLN A 134 -5.24 10.38 -8.40
CA GLN A 134 -6.39 11.03 -9.02
C GLN A 134 -6.35 10.78 -10.53
N TYR A 135 -7.43 10.27 -11.12
CA TYR A 135 -7.57 10.06 -12.56
C TYR A 135 -8.55 11.06 -13.20
N VAL A 136 -9.35 11.76 -12.38
CA VAL A 136 -10.23 12.86 -12.79
C VAL A 136 -9.75 14.16 -12.15
N VAL A 137 -9.44 15.18 -12.94
CA VAL A 137 -9.11 16.53 -12.44
C VAL A 137 -10.36 17.39 -12.51
N THR A 138 -10.70 17.99 -11.38
CA THR A 138 -11.67 19.08 -11.28
C THR A 138 -10.90 20.39 -11.21
N SER A 139 -11.21 21.31 -12.13
CA SER A 139 -10.75 22.71 -12.06
C SER A 139 -11.90 23.58 -11.56
N ASP A 140 -11.60 24.65 -10.83
CA ASP A 140 -12.60 25.54 -10.19
C ASP A 140 -13.68 26.07 -11.16
N SER A 141 -13.42 26.07 -12.47
CA SER A 141 -14.27 26.66 -13.49
C SER A 141 -14.70 25.70 -14.62
N GLY A 142 -14.53 24.38 -14.46
CA GLY A 142 -14.79 23.45 -15.57
C GLY A 142 -15.30 22.07 -15.17
N PRO A 143 -15.94 21.34 -16.12
CA PRO A 143 -16.40 19.98 -15.87
C PRO A 143 -15.22 19.05 -15.54
N PRO A 144 -15.44 17.96 -14.78
CA PRO A 144 -14.40 17.00 -14.47
C PRO A 144 -13.78 16.42 -15.75
N LYS A 145 -12.45 16.41 -15.84
CA LYS A 145 -11.72 15.90 -17.01
C LYS A 145 -10.84 14.72 -16.63
N LEU A 146 -10.81 13.70 -17.47
CA LEU A 146 -9.84 12.62 -17.34
C LEU A 146 -8.42 13.15 -17.51
N ARG A 147 -7.52 12.71 -16.64
CA ARG A 147 -6.08 12.97 -16.80
C ARG A 147 -5.57 12.30 -18.05
N LYS A 148 -4.72 13.01 -18.80
CA LYS A 148 -3.97 12.41 -19.91
C LYS A 148 -3.03 11.34 -19.34
N PRO A 149 -2.98 10.14 -19.95
CA PRO A 149 -2.06 9.10 -19.54
C PRO A 149 -0.61 9.54 -19.77
N ARG A 150 0.28 9.21 -18.83
CA ARG A 150 1.72 9.39 -19.05
C ARG A 150 2.20 8.44 -20.16
N PRO A 151 3.12 8.86 -21.04
CA PRO A 151 3.70 7.97 -22.05
C PRO A 151 4.40 6.74 -21.45
N ARG A 152 4.96 6.88 -20.25
CA ARG A 152 5.58 5.80 -19.48
C ARG A 152 5.39 6.07 -17.99
N ALA A 153 4.76 5.15 -17.29
CA ALA A 153 4.60 5.20 -15.84
C ALA A 153 5.72 4.41 -15.16
N HIS A 154 6.29 4.95 -14.08
CA HIS A 154 7.13 4.14 -13.21
C HIS A 154 6.28 3.06 -12.53
N PHE A 155 6.76 1.82 -12.58
CA PHE A 155 6.14 0.72 -11.87
C PHE A 155 6.12 1.01 -10.37
N ARG A 156 4.96 0.85 -9.75
CA ARG A 156 4.74 0.90 -8.30
C ARG A 156 3.61 -0.07 -7.98
N GLY A 157 3.65 -0.67 -6.79
CA GLY A 157 2.65 -1.62 -6.33
C GLY A 157 3.17 -3.06 -6.34
N THR A 158 2.25 -4.00 -6.15
CA THR A 158 2.59 -5.41 -5.92
C THR A 158 2.50 -6.22 -7.20
N LEU A 159 3.65 -6.72 -7.68
CA LEU A 159 3.78 -7.49 -8.94
C LEU A 159 2.77 -8.64 -9.09
N ARG A 160 2.41 -9.30 -8.00
CA ARG A 160 1.48 -10.44 -8.03
C ARG A 160 0.08 -10.09 -8.54
N TYR A 161 -0.41 -8.88 -8.23
CA TYR A 161 -1.81 -8.50 -8.47
C TYR A 161 -1.95 -7.40 -9.51
N CYS A 162 -0.85 -6.82 -10.00
CA CYS A 162 -0.95 -5.77 -11.00
C CYS A 162 -1.35 -6.32 -12.38
N SER A 163 -2.07 -5.50 -13.15
CA SER A 163 -2.46 -5.82 -14.52
C SER A 163 -1.27 -5.93 -15.47
N ILE A 164 -1.52 -6.48 -16.66
CA ILE A 164 -0.55 -6.49 -17.77
C ILE A 164 -0.15 -5.07 -18.17
N ASN A 165 -1.10 -4.14 -18.24
CA ASN A 165 -0.84 -2.72 -18.50
C ASN A 165 0.18 -2.11 -17.52
N CYS A 166 0.09 -2.47 -16.23
CA CYS A 166 1.06 -2.04 -15.22
C CYS A 166 2.46 -2.64 -15.47
N HIS A 167 2.56 -3.92 -15.84
CA HIS A 167 3.82 -4.55 -16.23
C HIS A 167 4.46 -3.88 -17.44
N GLU A 168 3.65 -3.47 -18.41
CA GLU A 168 4.07 -2.77 -19.63
C GLU A 168 4.36 -1.28 -19.40
N ARG A 169 4.32 -0.81 -18.15
CA ARG A 169 4.57 0.58 -17.74
C ARG A 169 3.55 1.58 -18.33
N GLY A 170 2.34 1.12 -18.59
CA GLY A 170 1.21 1.97 -18.94
C GLY A 170 0.70 2.80 -17.76
N GLU A 171 -0.03 3.88 -18.05
CA GLU A 171 -0.73 4.62 -17.02
C GLU A 171 -1.87 3.77 -16.46
N GLN A 172 -1.93 3.68 -15.14
CA GLN A 172 -2.96 2.89 -14.49
C GLN A 172 -4.30 3.64 -14.45
N GLY A 173 -5.35 2.96 -14.91
CA GLY A 173 -6.75 3.36 -14.88
C GLY A 173 -7.58 2.57 -13.89
N ARG A 174 -8.90 2.73 -14.01
CA ARG A 174 -9.89 2.04 -13.15
C ARG A 174 -9.92 0.54 -13.40
N ASP A 175 -9.72 0.15 -14.64
CA ASP A 175 -9.62 -1.22 -15.12
C ASP A 175 -8.46 -2.00 -14.48
N ASP A 176 -7.35 -1.33 -14.15
CA ASP A 176 -6.23 -1.97 -13.47
C ASP A 176 -6.58 -2.40 -12.02
N ASP A 177 -7.39 -1.61 -11.31
CA ASP A 177 -7.92 -2.01 -10.00
C ASP A 177 -8.89 -3.22 -10.12
N LEU A 178 -9.59 -3.36 -11.25
CA LEU A 178 -10.46 -4.51 -11.52
C LEU A 178 -9.67 -5.77 -11.88
N TRP A 179 -8.52 -5.64 -12.57
CA TRP A 179 -7.57 -6.73 -12.74
C TRP A 179 -7.05 -7.24 -11.40
N CYS A 180 -6.70 -6.33 -10.49
CA CYS A 180 -6.30 -6.70 -9.12
C CYS A 180 -7.40 -7.51 -8.41
N LEU A 181 -8.66 -7.06 -8.52
CA LEU A 181 -9.81 -7.77 -7.97
C LEU A 181 -9.96 -9.17 -8.58
N LEU A 182 -9.84 -9.32 -9.90
CA LEU A 182 -9.90 -10.61 -10.56
C LEU A 182 -8.86 -11.58 -10.02
N TYR A 183 -7.60 -11.15 -9.94
CA TYR A 183 -6.52 -11.99 -9.42
C TYR A 183 -6.70 -12.32 -7.94
N LEU A 184 -7.18 -11.38 -7.14
CA LEU A 184 -7.55 -11.65 -5.76
C LEU A 184 -8.62 -12.74 -5.68
N LEU A 185 -9.68 -12.64 -6.48
CA LEU A 185 -10.76 -13.63 -6.49
C LEU A 185 -10.27 -15.01 -6.92
N VAL A 186 -9.40 -15.09 -7.94
CA VAL A 186 -8.76 -16.36 -8.33
C VAL A 186 -7.91 -16.90 -7.17
N GLU A 187 -7.14 -16.06 -6.50
CA GLU A 187 -6.28 -16.47 -5.38
C GLU A 187 -7.08 -17.05 -4.20
N LEU A 188 -8.31 -16.59 -3.97
CA LEU A 188 -9.22 -17.14 -2.96
C LEU A 188 -9.62 -18.60 -3.25
N ARG A 189 -9.41 -19.12 -4.46
CA ARG A 189 -9.74 -20.49 -4.86
C ARG A 189 -8.52 -21.40 -5.03
N GLY A 190 -7.33 -20.82 -5.12
CA GLY A 190 -6.07 -21.54 -5.29
C GLY A 190 -4.93 -20.56 -5.57
N ALA A 191 -3.68 -21.00 -5.48
CA ALA A 191 -2.55 -20.13 -5.78
C ALA A 191 -2.61 -19.63 -7.24
N LEU A 192 -2.22 -18.37 -7.47
CA LEU A 192 -2.03 -17.86 -8.82
C LEU A 192 -0.88 -18.64 -9.49
N PRO A 193 -0.92 -18.85 -10.81
CA PRO A 193 0.13 -19.60 -11.51
C PRO A 193 1.55 -19.07 -11.25
N TRP A 194 1.69 -17.75 -11.07
CA TRP A 194 2.95 -17.06 -10.80
C TRP A 194 3.27 -16.89 -9.30
N THR A 195 2.51 -17.48 -8.37
CA THR A 195 2.78 -17.36 -6.91
C THR A 195 4.11 -18.03 -6.50
N LYS A 196 4.51 -19.11 -7.19
CA LYS A 196 5.72 -19.90 -6.90
C LYS A 196 6.90 -19.56 -7.81
N SER A 197 6.72 -18.64 -8.74
CA SER A 197 7.84 -18.09 -9.47
C SER A 197 8.69 -17.33 -8.46
N SER A 198 9.73 -17.96 -7.94
CA SER A 198 10.94 -17.23 -7.60
C SER A 198 11.43 -16.68 -8.92
N PHE A 199 10.85 -15.55 -9.34
CA PHE A 199 11.59 -14.66 -10.20
C PHE A 199 12.78 -14.25 -9.31
N SER A 200 13.89 -14.96 -9.46
CA SER A 200 15.17 -14.28 -9.58
C SER A 200 14.97 -13.30 -10.72
N ASP A 201 14.35 -12.16 -10.41
CA ASP A 201 14.07 -11.14 -11.38
C ASP A 201 15.44 -10.64 -11.83
N PRO A 202 15.81 -10.77 -13.11
CA PRO A 202 17.04 -10.16 -13.62
C PRO A 202 17.00 -8.63 -13.51
N TYR A 203 15.86 -8.04 -13.12
CA TYR A 203 15.70 -6.62 -12.80
C TYR A 203 15.50 -6.42 -11.28
N ASP A 204 16.47 -6.88 -10.49
CA ASP A 204 16.75 -6.38 -9.15
C ASP A 204 17.16 -4.90 -9.25
N TRP A 205 16.19 -3.98 -9.29
CA TRP A 205 16.48 -2.56 -9.12
C TRP A 205 16.57 -2.25 -7.61
N GLU A 206 17.66 -2.67 -6.99
CA GLU A 206 18.24 -1.80 -5.97
C GLU A 206 18.56 -0.47 -6.67
N LEU A 207 18.02 0.64 -6.16
CA LEU A 207 18.50 1.96 -6.54
C LEU A 207 19.92 2.12 -5.93
N LYS A 208 20.93 1.58 -6.61
CA LYS A 208 22.35 1.82 -6.35
C LYS A 208 22.94 2.57 -7.56
N ALA A 209 23.69 3.62 -7.23
CA ALA A 209 24.52 4.47 -8.08
C ALA A 209 23.82 5.60 -8.87
N SER A 210 24.00 6.80 -8.31
CA SER A 210 24.39 8.06 -8.97
C SER A 210 24.80 7.97 -10.44
N ILE A 211 24.22 8.87 -11.25
CA ILE A 211 24.75 9.23 -12.58
C ILE A 211 26.00 10.08 -12.35
N PRO A 212 27.16 9.75 -12.95
CA PRO A 212 28.31 10.66 -12.96
C PRO A 212 27.95 11.91 -13.76
N THR A 213 28.21 13.09 -13.21
CA THR A 213 28.29 14.31 -14.02
C THR A 213 29.47 14.16 -14.98
N GLU A 214 29.20 14.08 -16.27
CA GLU A 214 30.25 14.29 -17.28
C GLU A 214 30.72 15.74 -17.18
N SER A 215 32.01 15.88 -16.89
CA SER A 215 32.79 17.09 -17.00
C SER A 215 32.93 17.49 -18.46
N ALA A 216 32.63 18.75 -18.76
CA ALA A 216 33.32 19.55 -19.77
C ALA A 216 33.88 20.78 -19.08
#